data_AF-A0A094E009-F1
#
_entry.id   AF-A0A094E009-F1
#
_cell.length_a   1.000
_cell.length_b   1.000
_cell.length_c   1.000
_cell.angle_alpha   90.00
_cell.angle_beta   90.00
_cell.angle_gamma   90.00
#
_symmetry.space_group_name_H-M   'P 1'
#
loop_
_entity.id
_entity.type
_entity.pdbx_description
1 polymer ?
#
loop_
_entity_poly.entity_id
_entity_poly.type
_entity_poly.pdbx_seq_one_letter_code
_entity_poly.pdbx_strand_id
1 'polypeptide(L)'
;YQSFTAKLASRSTPTPLYIAPSHTFYILAAYSGAAFCIAYAGFSYYANVFDPPAGLSRWVPIAFGGICFLMAAMGGWLLFAPASLIRSITAHPVKSAVANAQPTLRIDIELRKVLPVPFLGPRVVSASPADLMLNHSIYVPPVRPATAAERLELARLQAAQLEAERKKSVMLAPFRHASQAFFGMFVAIKRTWTREGFLKLKAKKRTLLLDITGGWALDEGRALDRICKVQPN
;
A
#
# COMPACT_ATOMS: atom_id res chain seq x y z
N TYR A 1 -7.82 1.40 -35.15
CA TYR A 1 -8.02 1.22 -33.70
C TYR A 1 -7.34 2.36 -32.96
N GLN A 2 -8.08 3.22 -32.25
CA GLN A 2 -7.48 4.26 -31.41
C GLN A 2 -6.82 3.63 -30.18
N SER A 3 -5.60 4.06 -29.83
CA SER A 3 -4.92 3.63 -28.62
C SER A 3 -5.74 4.00 -27.37
N PHE A 4 -5.68 3.16 -26.33
CA PHE A 4 -6.43 3.38 -25.09
C PHE A 4 -6.08 4.72 -24.43
N THR A 5 -4.82 5.15 -24.57
CA THR A 5 -4.32 6.46 -24.15
C THR A 5 -4.99 7.61 -24.90
N ALA A 6 -5.23 7.49 -26.21
CA ALA A 6 -5.94 8.49 -26.99
C ALA A 6 -7.43 8.59 -26.60
N LYS A 7 -8.07 7.46 -26.27
CA LYS A 7 -9.46 7.43 -25.76
C LYS A 7 -9.61 8.07 -24.38
N LEU A 8 -8.62 7.92 -23.52
CA LEU A 8 -8.59 8.57 -22.21
C LEU A 8 -8.28 10.06 -22.33
N ALA A 9 -7.36 10.43 -23.22
CA ALA A 9 -6.99 11.81 -23.45
C ALA A 9 -8.08 12.63 -24.19
N SER A 10 -8.98 11.97 -24.92
CA SER A 10 -10.17 12.62 -25.51
C SER A 10 -11.30 12.89 -24.50
N ARG A 11 -11.25 12.31 -23.30
CA ARG A 11 -12.21 12.63 -22.24
C ARG A 11 -11.83 13.99 -21.63
N SER A 12 -12.81 14.85 -21.41
CA SER A 12 -12.61 16.16 -20.77
C SER A 12 -12.49 16.07 -19.24
N THR A 13 -12.93 14.96 -18.66
CA THR A 13 -12.95 14.73 -17.22
C THR A 13 -11.75 13.89 -16.76
N PRO A 14 -11.12 14.26 -15.63
CA PRO A 14 -10.06 13.45 -15.05
C PRO A 14 -10.62 12.10 -14.63
N THR A 15 -9.94 11.02 -15.05
CA THR A 15 -10.40 9.66 -14.77
C THR A 15 -9.50 9.02 -13.71
N PRO A 16 -10.05 8.60 -12.55
CA PRO A 16 -9.27 7.84 -11.57
C PRO A 16 -8.96 6.46 -12.15
N LEU A 17 -7.67 6.13 -12.26
CA LEU A 17 -7.21 4.82 -12.73
C LEU A 17 -7.06 3.83 -11.57
N TYR A 18 -6.75 4.35 -10.38
CA TYR A 18 -6.61 3.56 -9.17
C TYR A 18 -6.84 4.38 -7.91
N ILE A 19 -7.52 3.77 -6.94
CA ILE A 19 -7.77 4.30 -5.61
C ILE A 19 -7.33 3.23 -4.61
N ALA A 20 -6.37 3.58 -3.75
CA ALA A 20 -5.83 2.67 -2.76
C ALA A 20 -6.82 2.41 -1.61
N PRO A 21 -6.76 1.23 -0.96
CA PRO A 21 -7.54 0.96 0.24
C PRO A 21 -7.07 1.81 1.43
N SER A 22 -7.82 1.76 2.54
CA SER A 22 -7.41 2.42 3.78
C SER A 22 -6.16 1.76 4.39
N HIS A 23 -4.98 2.37 4.22
CA HIS A 23 -3.75 1.92 4.89
C HIS A 23 -3.63 2.37 6.36
N THR A 24 -4.74 2.66 7.04
CA THR A 24 -4.70 3.17 8.43
C THR A 24 -4.04 2.19 9.38
N PHE A 25 -4.39 0.89 9.28
CA PHE A 25 -3.77 -0.16 10.09
C PHE A 25 -2.29 -0.35 9.79
N TYR A 26 -1.88 -0.28 8.52
CA TYR A 26 -0.48 -0.35 8.12
C TYR A 26 0.34 0.81 8.71
N ILE A 27 -0.20 2.03 8.62
CA ILE A 27 0.44 3.23 9.16
C ILE A 27 0.53 3.17 10.68
N LEU A 28 -0.56 2.78 11.35
CA LEU A 28 -0.57 2.64 12.80
C LEU A 28 0.45 1.59 13.25
N ALA A 29 0.51 0.43 12.59
CA ALA A 29 1.48 -0.63 12.86
C ALA A 29 2.93 -0.17 12.61
N ALA A 30 3.17 0.58 11.53
CA ALA A 30 4.50 1.11 11.23
C ALA A 30 4.95 2.13 12.28
N TYR A 31 4.06 3.05 12.70
CA TYR A 31 4.38 4.05 13.71
C TYR A 31 4.49 3.48 15.12
N SER A 32 3.63 2.53 15.50
CA SER A 32 3.75 1.86 16.79
C SER A 32 5.03 1.02 16.86
N GLY A 33 5.35 0.29 15.78
CA GLY A 33 6.61 -0.45 15.65
C GLY A 33 7.83 0.46 15.73
N ALA A 34 7.83 1.59 15.00
CA ALA A 34 8.91 2.56 15.04
C ALA A 34 9.08 3.18 16.43
N ALA A 35 7.97 3.61 17.06
CA ALA A 35 7.98 4.18 18.40
C ALA A 35 8.51 3.16 19.43
N PHE A 36 8.07 1.91 19.35
CA PHE A 36 8.56 0.83 20.21
C PHE A 36 10.06 0.61 20.04
N CYS A 37 10.56 0.52 18.80
CA CYS A 37 11.98 0.31 18.53
C CYS A 37 12.84 1.46 19.07
N ILE A 38 12.42 2.71 18.86
CA ILE A 38 13.14 3.90 19.32
C ILE A 38 13.09 4.02 20.85
N ALA A 39 11.93 3.82 21.46
CA ALA A 39 11.76 3.88 22.91
C ALA A 39 12.57 2.77 23.60
N TYR A 40 12.52 1.55 23.08
CA TYR A 40 13.30 0.43 23.60
C TYR A 40 14.81 0.66 23.47
N ALA A 41 15.28 1.20 22.33
CA ALA A 41 16.68 1.54 22.14
C ALA A 41 17.14 2.62 23.14
N GLY A 42 16.33 3.67 23.35
CA GLY A 42 16.63 4.72 24.32
C GLY A 42 16.69 4.21 25.76
N PHE A 43 15.69 3.43 26.18
CA PHE A 43 15.65 2.82 27.51
C PHE A 43 16.82 1.85 27.72
N SER A 44 17.08 0.97 26.76
CA SER A 44 18.15 -0.03 26.88
C SER A 44 19.54 0.61 26.86
N TYR A 45 19.73 1.68 26.10
CA TYR A 45 20.96 2.46 26.10
C TYR A 45 21.19 3.11 27.46
N TYR A 46 20.17 3.75 28.04
CA TYR A 46 20.26 4.35 29.37
C TYR A 46 20.59 3.29 30.44
N ALA A 47 19.84 2.18 30.47
CA ALA A 47 19.95 1.16 31.51
C ALA A 47 21.19 0.26 31.40
N ASN A 48 21.79 0.09 30.22
CA ASN A 48 22.89 -0.88 30.03
C ASN A 48 24.21 -0.26 29.57
N VAL A 49 24.19 0.96 29.01
CA VAL A 49 25.39 1.63 28.50
C VAL A 49 25.78 2.81 29.38
N PHE A 50 24.81 3.61 29.83
CA PHE A 50 25.09 4.78 30.68
C PHE A 50 25.25 4.40 32.16
N ASP A 51 24.35 3.57 32.70
CA ASP A 51 24.42 3.10 34.09
C ASP A 51 24.41 1.55 34.16
N PRO A 52 25.50 0.87 33.75
CA PRO A 52 25.54 -0.58 33.76
C PRO A 52 25.51 -1.12 35.21
N PRO A 53 24.71 -2.17 35.50
CA PRO A 53 24.69 -2.81 36.80
C PRO A 53 26.09 -3.29 37.23
N ALA A 54 26.43 -3.09 38.50
CA ALA A 54 27.72 -3.47 39.04
C ALA A 54 28.00 -4.98 38.82
N GLY A 55 29.14 -5.29 38.18
CA GLY A 55 29.56 -6.67 37.88
C GLY A 55 29.34 -7.14 36.43
N LEU A 56 28.85 -6.28 35.53
CA LEU A 56 28.76 -6.61 34.11
C LEU A 56 30.15 -6.70 33.43
N SER A 57 30.32 -7.70 32.56
CA SER A 57 31.49 -7.78 31.68
C SER A 57 31.54 -6.59 30.72
N ARG A 58 32.74 -6.05 30.48
CA ARG A 58 32.98 -4.87 29.60
C ARG A 58 32.46 -5.05 28.18
N TRP A 59 32.28 -6.28 27.71
CA TRP A 59 31.75 -6.56 26.37
C TRP A 59 30.24 -6.38 26.27
N VAL A 60 29.51 -6.53 27.39
CA VAL A 60 28.05 -6.50 27.42
C VAL A 60 27.50 -5.12 27.03
N PRO A 61 28.00 -3.99 27.58
CA PRO A 61 27.59 -2.65 27.10
C PRO A 61 27.89 -2.40 25.62
N ILE A 62 28.99 -2.96 25.08
CA ILE A 62 29.35 -2.82 23.66
C ILE A 62 28.33 -3.55 22.77
N ALA A 63 27.96 -4.77 23.15
CA ALA A 63 26.93 -5.55 22.46
C ALA A 63 25.56 -4.84 22.51
N PHE A 64 25.16 -4.34 23.68
CA PHE A 64 23.92 -3.58 23.84
C PHE A 64 23.93 -2.28 23.04
N GLY A 65 25.07 -1.60 22.93
CA GLY A 65 25.24 -0.45 22.05
C GLY A 65 24.96 -0.79 20.57
N GLY A 66 25.49 -1.93 20.10
CA GLY A 66 25.22 -2.44 18.76
C GLY A 66 23.73 -2.76 18.53
N ILE A 67 23.08 -3.39 19.52
CA ILE A 67 21.64 -3.70 19.47
C ILE A 67 20.82 -2.40 19.42
N CYS A 68 21.16 -1.40 20.23
CA CYS A 68 20.46 -0.11 20.23
C CYS A 68 20.60 0.60 18.88
N PHE A 69 21.79 0.57 18.26
CA PHE A 69 22.00 1.14 16.93
C PHE A 69 21.15 0.43 15.86
N LEU A 70 21.15 -0.90 15.85
CA LEU A 70 20.36 -1.69 14.90
C LEU A 70 18.85 -1.42 15.09
N MET A 71 18.40 -1.35 16.33
CA MET A 71 17.01 -1.07 16.67
C MET A 71 16.59 0.35 16.26
N ALA A 72 17.47 1.35 16.45
CA ALA A 72 17.23 2.72 15.99
C ALA A 72 17.18 2.81 14.45
N ALA A 73 18.07 2.10 13.74
CA ALA A 73 18.06 2.02 12.29
C ALA A 73 16.76 1.37 11.77
N MET A 74 16.32 0.30 12.42
CA MET A 74 15.05 -0.37 12.09
C MET A 74 13.84 0.52 12.37
N GLY A 75 13.83 1.24 13.50
CA GLY A 75 12.78 2.22 13.82
C GLY A 75 12.72 3.36 12.80
N GLY A 76 13.87 3.89 12.39
CA GLY A 76 13.96 4.89 11.32
C GLY A 76 13.44 4.36 9.98
N TRP A 77 13.78 3.12 9.63
CA TRP A 77 13.29 2.48 8.40
C TRP A 77 11.77 2.31 8.38
N LEU A 78 11.16 1.91 9.50
CA LEU A 78 9.70 1.83 9.64
C LEU A 78 9.03 3.21 9.53
N LEU A 79 9.65 4.26 10.08
CA LEU A 79 9.11 5.62 10.04
C LEU A 79 8.99 6.16 8.60
N PHE A 80 9.92 5.79 7.72
CA PHE A 80 9.93 6.19 6.31
C PHE A 80 9.15 5.25 5.38
N ALA A 81 8.81 4.03 5.82
CA ALA A 81 8.05 3.08 5.02
C ALA A 81 6.74 3.65 4.41
N PRO A 82 5.87 4.35 5.18
CA PRO A 82 4.62 4.88 4.62
C PRO A 82 4.80 6.03 3.62
N ALA A 83 5.99 6.62 3.50
CA ALA A 83 6.26 7.75 2.61
C ALA A 83 6.22 7.40 1.12
N SER A 84 6.42 6.12 0.81
CA SER A 84 6.44 5.62 -0.56
C SER A 84 5.08 5.12 -1.05
N LEU A 85 4.04 5.14 -0.20
CA LEU A 85 2.72 4.61 -0.52
C LEU A 85 1.91 5.55 -1.43
N ILE A 86 1.38 4.98 -2.51
CA ILE A 86 0.47 5.65 -3.43
C ILE A 86 -0.96 5.63 -2.85
N ARG A 87 -1.63 6.78 -2.84
CA ARG A 87 -3.03 6.92 -2.43
C ARG A 87 -4.00 6.83 -3.61
N SER A 88 -3.69 7.53 -4.69
CA SER A 88 -4.53 7.56 -5.88
C SER A 88 -3.67 7.79 -7.12
N ILE A 89 -4.14 7.30 -8.26
CA ILE A 89 -3.57 7.58 -9.57
C ILE A 89 -4.69 8.15 -10.43
N THR A 90 -4.58 9.42 -10.80
CA THR A 90 -5.53 10.11 -11.65
C THR A 90 -4.91 10.42 -13.00
N ALA A 91 -5.67 10.19 -14.07
CA ALA A 91 -5.27 10.55 -15.41
C ALA A 91 -5.91 11.89 -15.78
N HIS A 92 -5.06 12.91 -15.98
CA HIS A 92 -5.46 14.23 -16.39
C HIS A 92 -5.24 14.40 -17.90
N PRO A 93 -6.30 14.70 -18.67
CA PRO A 93 -6.17 15.03 -20.08
C PRO A 93 -5.53 16.43 -20.20
N VAL A 94 -4.34 16.53 -20.79
CA VAL A 94 -3.73 17.82 -21.10
C VAL A 94 -4.15 18.17 -22.52
N LYS A 95 -4.99 19.21 -22.66
CA LYS A 95 -5.32 19.77 -23.96
C LYS A 95 -4.03 20.29 -24.59
N SER A 96 -3.65 19.72 -25.73
CA SER A 96 -2.49 20.21 -26.46
C SER A 96 -2.78 21.63 -26.93
N ALA A 97 -1.86 22.57 -26.67
CA ALA A 97 -1.98 23.96 -27.09
C ALA A 97 -1.81 24.15 -28.62
N VAL A 98 -1.49 23.08 -29.35
CA VAL A 98 -1.26 23.09 -30.79
C VAL A 98 -2.48 22.52 -31.51
N ALA A 99 -3.05 23.28 -32.45
CA ALA A 99 -4.13 22.80 -33.32
C ALA A 99 -3.67 21.53 -34.08
N ASN A 100 -4.45 20.46 -34.05
CA ASN A 100 -4.16 19.12 -34.59
C ASN A 100 -3.14 18.22 -33.85
N ALA A 101 -2.62 18.61 -32.69
CA ALA A 101 -1.77 17.70 -31.91
C ALA A 101 -2.59 16.68 -31.11
N GLN A 102 -2.15 15.41 -31.15
CA GLN A 102 -2.77 14.33 -30.37
C GLN A 102 -2.79 14.70 -28.88
N PRO A 103 -3.94 14.53 -28.17
CA PRO A 103 -4.07 14.94 -26.79
C PRO A 103 -3.12 14.12 -25.90
N THR A 104 -2.29 14.81 -25.12
CA THR A 104 -1.30 14.18 -24.24
C THR A 104 -1.89 13.92 -22.86
N LEU A 105 -1.68 12.72 -22.32
CA LEU A 105 -2.15 12.34 -20.99
C LEU A 105 -1.07 12.65 -19.95
N ARG A 106 -1.40 13.33 -18.86
CA ARG A 106 -0.55 13.48 -17.67
C ARG A 106 -1.13 12.61 -16.56
N ILE A 107 -0.29 11.81 -15.92
CA ILE A 107 -0.72 10.95 -14.83
C ILE A 107 -0.21 11.57 -13.54
N ASP A 108 -1.13 11.95 -12.67
CA ASP A 108 -0.83 12.48 -11.36
C ASP A 108 -0.96 11.35 -10.34
N ILE A 109 0.17 11.03 -9.71
CA ILE A 109 0.27 10.01 -8.67
C ILE A 109 0.25 10.76 -7.33
N GLU A 110 -0.85 10.66 -6.61
CA GLU A 110 -0.96 11.23 -5.28
C GLU A 110 -0.32 10.28 -4.27
N LEU A 111 0.77 10.73 -3.65
CA LEU A 111 1.39 10.02 -2.54
C LEU A 111 0.64 10.32 -1.24
N ARG A 112 0.65 9.33 -0.35
CA ARG A 112 0.00 9.44 0.94
C ARG A 112 0.77 10.36 1.86
N LYS A 113 0.04 11.06 2.73
CA LYS A 113 0.64 11.88 3.79
C LYS A 113 1.27 10.95 4.82
N VAL A 114 2.57 11.15 5.07
CA VAL A 114 3.28 10.44 6.14
C VAL A 114 2.76 10.90 7.50
N LEU A 115 2.63 12.20 7.70
CA LEU A 115 2.23 12.76 8.98
C LEU A 115 0.80 13.30 8.90
N PRO A 116 -0.06 13.06 9.92
CA PRO A 116 -1.40 13.63 10.02
C PRO A 116 -1.35 15.12 10.40
N VAL A 117 -0.48 15.89 9.75
CA VAL A 117 -0.38 17.34 9.96
C VAL A 117 -1.35 18.02 8.98
N PRO A 118 -2.29 18.85 9.48
CA PRO A 118 -3.32 19.46 8.64
C PRO A 118 -2.76 20.38 7.54
N PHE A 119 -1.53 20.89 7.69
CA PHE A 119 -0.93 21.89 6.80
C PHE A 119 -0.09 21.34 5.64
N LEU A 120 0.35 20.07 5.66
CA LEU A 120 1.07 19.50 4.52
C LEU A 120 0.09 18.88 3.53
N GLY A 121 0.02 19.44 2.32
CA GLY A 121 -0.71 18.87 1.19
C GLY A 121 -0.16 17.49 0.77
N PRO A 122 -0.98 16.62 0.15
CA PRO A 122 -0.50 15.36 -0.42
C PRO A 122 0.56 15.65 -1.49
N ARG A 123 1.65 14.88 -1.51
CA ARG A 123 2.70 15.05 -2.53
C ARG A 123 2.21 14.46 -3.85
N VAL A 124 2.01 15.30 -4.86
CA VAL A 124 1.61 14.86 -6.21
C VAL A 124 2.85 14.70 -7.08
N VAL A 125 3.06 13.51 -7.63
CA VAL A 125 4.12 13.24 -8.61
C VAL A 125 3.48 13.11 -9.97
N SER A 126 3.74 14.10 -10.83
CA SER A 126 3.27 14.06 -12.21
C SER A 126 4.25 13.33 -13.11
N ALA A 127 3.76 12.27 -13.77
CA ALA A 127 4.51 11.44 -14.68
C ALA A 127 3.83 11.34 -16.06
N SER A 128 4.64 11.20 -17.10
CA SER A 128 4.15 10.85 -18.43
C SER A 128 3.85 9.34 -18.47
N PRO A 129 2.81 8.88 -19.18
CA PRO A 129 2.50 7.46 -19.37
C PRO A 129 3.68 6.62 -19.86
N ALA A 130 4.59 7.21 -20.65
CA ALA A 130 5.76 6.51 -21.19
C ALA A 130 6.84 6.20 -20.13
N ASP A 131 6.85 6.94 -19.02
CA ASP A 131 7.86 6.85 -17.96
C ASP A 131 7.40 5.95 -16.78
N LEU A 132 6.22 5.34 -16.90
CA LEU A 132 5.64 4.48 -15.87
C LEU A 132 5.95 3.01 -16.16
N MET A 133 6.69 2.40 -15.25
CA MET A 133 7.02 0.99 -15.30
C MET A 133 6.41 0.25 -14.12
N LEU A 134 5.66 -0.80 -14.43
CA LEU A 134 5.10 -1.73 -13.45
C LEU A 134 5.97 -2.98 -13.42
N ASN A 135 6.34 -3.43 -12.22
CA ASN A 135 7.12 -4.66 -12.03
C ASN A 135 6.32 -5.95 -12.29
N HIS A 136 4.99 -5.88 -12.21
CA HIS A 136 4.08 -7.02 -12.43
C HIS A 136 2.73 -6.47 -12.89
N SER A 137 2.00 -7.26 -13.68
CA SER A 137 0.63 -6.96 -14.09
C SER A 137 -0.29 -6.96 -12.87
N ILE A 138 -1.13 -5.94 -12.74
CA ILE A 138 -2.13 -5.82 -11.66
C ILE A 138 -3.33 -6.73 -11.96
N TYR A 139 -3.59 -7.01 -13.24
CA TYR A 139 -4.70 -7.83 -13.67
C TYR A 139 -4.49 -9.31 -13.34
N VAL A 140 -5.27 -9.82 -12.38
CA VAL A 140 -5.46 -11.26 -12.21
C VAL A 140 -6.72 -11.64 -12.97
N PRO A 141 -6.63 -12.43 -14.06
CA PRO A 141 -7.82 -12.86 -14.77
C PRO A 141 -8.72 -13.63 -13.80
N PRO A 142 -10.04 -13.33 -13.77
CA PRO A 142 -10.96 -14.08 -12.94
C PRO A 142 -10.86 -15.55 -13.34
N VAL A 143 -10.62 -16.43 -12.37
CA VAL A 143 -10.69 -17.88 -12.58
C VAL A 143 -12.11 -18.18 -12.97
N ARG A 144 -12.35 -18.30 -14.28
CA ARG A 144 -13.68 -18.61 -14.79
C ARG A 144 -13.97 -20.04 -14.33
N PRO A 145 -15.04 -20.28 -13.54
CA PRO A 145 -15.49 -21.65 -13.31
C PRO A 145 -15.79 -22.25 -14.67
N ALA A 146 -15.20 -23.41 -14.93
CA ALA A 146 -15.21 -24.06 -16.22
C ALA A 146 -16.61 -24.52 -16.60
N THR A 147 -17.48 -24.72 -15.61
CA THR A 147 -18.78 -25.38 -15.79
C THR A 147 -19.92 -24.56 -15.17
N ALA A 148 -21.10 -24.58 -15.79
CA ALA A 148 -22.31 -23.93 -15.26
C ALA A 148 -22.75 -24.49 -13.89
N ALA A 149 -22.48 -25.77 -13.64
CA ALA A 149 -22.74 -26.44 -12.36
C ALA A 149 -21.92 -25.82 -11.20
N GLU A 150 -20.62 -25.56 -11.42
CA GLU A 150 -19.74 -24.97 -10.42
C GLU A 150 -20.19 -23.56 -10.01
N ARG A 151 -20.77 -22.78 -10.94
CA ARG A 151 -21.34 -21.45 -10.63
C ARG A 151 -22.53 -21.53 -9.69
N LEU A 152 -23.40 -22.53 -9.90
CA LEU A 152 -24.57 -22.76 -9.06
C LEU A 152 -24.16 -23.22 -7.66
N GLU A 153 -23.16 -24.10 -7.57
CA GLU A 153 -22.62 -24.55 -6.28
C GLU A 153 -21.97 -23.41 -5.50
N LEU A 154 -21.14 -22.59 -6.14
CA LEU A 154 -20.55 -21.40 -5.51
C LEU A 154 -21.62 -20.42 -5.02
N ALA A 155 -22.67 -20.18 -5.82
CA ALA A 155 -23.78 -19.31 -5.42
C ALA A 155 -24.55 -19.87 -4.21
N ARG A 156 -24.76 -21.20 -4.16
CA ARG A 156 -25.40 -21.87 -3.02
C ARG A 156 -24.55 -21.77 -1.75
N LEU A 157 -23.24 -22.00 -1.87
CA LEU A 157 -22.31 -21.87 -0.74
C LEU A 157 -22.27 -20.43 -0.22
N GLN A 158 -22.27 -19.43 -1.11
CA GLN A 158 -22.35 -18.02 -0.72
C GLN A 158 -23.68 -17.68 -0.02
N ALA A 159 -24.80 -18.17 -0.53
CA ALA A 159 -26.11 -17.97 0.11
C ALA A 159 -26.15 -18.61 1.51
N ALA A 160 -25.64 -19.83 1.66
CA ALA A 160 -25.56 -20.51 2.94
C ALA A 160 -24.63 -19.78 3.93
N GLN A 161 -23.52 -19.22 3.45
CA GLN A 161 -22.63 -18.38 4.26
C GLN A 161 -23.33 -17.10 4.73
N LEU A 162 -24.03 -16.39 3.84
CA LEU A 162 -24.79 -15.18 4.19
C LEU A 162 -25.91 -15.47 5.20
N GLU A 163 -26.60 -16.60 5.06
CA GLU A 163 -27.59 -17.04 6.04
C GLU A 163 -26.97 -17.41 7.40
N ALA A 164 -25.82 -18.07 7.40
CA ALA A 164 -25.07 -18.36 8.61
C ALA A 164 -24.52 -17.08 9.27
N GLU A 165 -24.13 -16.08 8.48
CA GLU A 165 -23.72 -14.76 8.96
C GLU A 165 -24.89 -13.98 9.57
N ARG A 166 -26.08 -14.03 8.95
CA ARG A 166 -27.30 -13.42 9.50
C ARG A 166 -27.76 -14.08 10.80
N LYS A 167 -27.51 -15.37 10.98
CA LYS A 167 -27.90 -16.15 12.18
C LYS A 167 -26.92 -16.01 13.35
N LYS A 168 -25.68 -15.54 13.13
CA LYS A 168 -24.70 -15.36 14.20
C LYS A 168 -25.06 -14.13 15.05
N SER A 169 -25.08 -14.33 16.37
CA SER A 169 -25.71 -13.45 17.35
C SER A 169 -25.18 -12.01 17.37
N VAL A 170 -26.12 -11.06 17.43
CA VAL A 170 -25.88 -9.62 17.60
C VAL A 170 -25.04 -9.33 18.86
N MET A 171 -25.13 -10.17 19.89
CA MET A 171 -24.37 -10.02 21.15
C MET A 171 -22.86 -10.26 20.99
N LEU A 172 -22.41 -11.09 20.06
CA LEU A 172 -20.99 -11.33 19.79
C LEU A 172 -20.42 -10.41 18.70
N ALA A 173 -21.27 -9.55 18.11
CA ALA A 173 -20.83 -8.56 17.13
C ALA A 173 -19.66 -7.68 17.62
N PRO A 174 -19.68 -7.07 18.82
CA PRO A 174 -18.56 -6.25 19.27
C PRO A 174 -17.26 -7.04 19.45
N PHE A 175 -17.34 -8.25 20.01
CA PHE A 175 -16.15 -9.10 20.21
C PHE A 175 -15.58 -9.60 18.88
N ARG A 176 -16.43 -9.87 17.90
CA ARG A 176 -16.03 -10.23 16.53
C ARG A 176 -15.40 -9.05 15.80
N HIS A 177 -15.94 -7.85 15.92
CA HIS A 177 -15.33 -6.65 15.33
C HIS A 177 -13.98 -6.35 15.97
N ALA A 178 -13.85 -6.56 17.28
CA ALA A 178 -12.57 -6.47 17.98
C ALA A 178 -11.57 -7.52 17.44
N SER A 179 -11.94 -8.80 17.38
CA SER A 179 -11.03 -9.85 16.89
C SER A 179 -10.65 -9.67 15.42
N GLN A 180 -11.58 -9.20 14.58
CA GLN A 180 -11.31 -8.81 13.19
C GLN A 180 -10.34 -7.62 13.10
N ALA A 181 -10.49 -6.61 13.97
CA ALA A 181 -9.56 -5.48 14.03
C ALA A 181 -8.16 -5.92 14.51
N PHE A 182 -8.08 -6.79 15.51
CA PHE A 182 -6.81 -7.37 15.99
C PHE A 182 -6.13 -8.20 14.90
N PHE A 183 -6.87 -9.07 14.21
CA PHE A 183 -6.32 -9.85 13.11
C PHE A 183 -5.89 -8.96 11.95
N GLY A 184 -6.69 -7.95 11.61
CA GLY A 184 -6.34 -6.93 10.62
C GLY A 184 -5.07 -6.17 10.99
N MET A 185 -4.89 -5.83 12.27
CA MET A 185 -3.66 -5.23 12.79
C MET A 185 -2.47 -6.18 12.67
N PHE A 186 -2.64 -7.45 13.05
CA PHE A 186 -1.57 -8.45 12.96
C PHE A 186 -1.13 -8.68 11.51
N VAL A 187 -2.09 -8.80 10.58
CA VAL A 187 -1.79 -8.87 9.14
C VAL A 187 -1.10 -7.60 8.68
N ALA A 188 -1.52 -6.42 9.13
CA ALA A 188 -0.86 -5.16 8.82
C ALA A 188 0.57 -5.11 9.35
N ILE A 189 0.84 -5.60 10.57
CA ILE A 189 2.18 -5.73 11.14
C ILE A 189 3.01 -6.70 10.30
N LYS A 190 2.53 -7.92 10.01
CA LYS A 190 3.26 -8.84 9.13
C LYS A 190 3.63 -8.13 7.82
N ARG A 191 2.67 -7.42 7.25
CA ARG A 191 2.82 -6.71 5.98
C ARG A 191 3.76 -5.51 6.02
N THR A 192 3.91 -4.82 7.14
CA THR A 192 4.92 -3.75 7.28
C THR A 192 6.33 -4.32 7.19
N TRP A 193 6.55 -5.50 7.76
CA TRP A 193 7.85 -6.18 7.77
C TRP A 193 8.16 -6.87 6.45
N THR A 194 7.24 -7.67 5.92
CA THR A 194 7.48 -8.45 4.69
C THR A 194 7.29 -7.63 3.42
N ARG A 195 6.61 -6.48 3.50
CA ARG A 195 6.16 -5.69 2.34
C ARG A 195 5.39 -6.54 1.31
N GLU A 196 4.70 -7.58 1.78
CA GLU A 196 3.82 -8.41 0.96
C GLU A 196 2.65 -7.58 0.39
N GLY A 197 2.23 -7.91 -0.83
CA GLY A 197 1.10 -7.25 -1.48
C GLY A 197 1.35 -5.79 -1.92
N PHE A 198 2.60 -5.32 -1.93
CA PHE A 198 2.96 -4.05 -2.55
C PHE A 198 3.63 -4.27 -3.91
N LEU A 199 3.06 -3.64 -4.93
CA LEU A 199 3.62 -3.58 -6.27
C LEU A 199 4.50 -2.33 -6.38
N LYS A 200 5.74 -2.50 -6.83
CA LYS A 200 6.65 -1.37 -7.07
C LYS A 200 6.31 -0.74 -8.42
N LEU A 201 5.96 0.54 -8.39
CA LEU A 201 5.76 1.40 -9.56
C LEU A 201 6.95 2.34 -9.67
N LYS A 202 7.70 2.25 -10.77
CA LYS A 202 8.77 3.21 -11.06
C LYS A 202 8.20 4.35 -11.89
N ALA A 203 8.28 5.56 -11.34
CA ALA A 203 7.96 6.80 -12.04
C ALA A 203 9.25 7.63 -12.13
N LYS A 204 9.83 7.74 -13.34
CA LYS A 204 11.11 8.42 -13.58
C LYS A 204 12.25 7.86 -12.73
N LYS A 205 12.70 8.60 -11.70
CA LYS A 205 13.80 8.26 -10.78
C LYS A 205 13.32 7.74 -9.41
N ARG A 206 12.00 7.65 -9.17
CA ARG A 206 11.43 7.25 -7.88
C ARG A 206 10.71 5.92 -7.98
N THR A 207 10.96 5.04 -7.02
CA THR A 207 10.19 3.80 -6.83
C THR A 207 9.13 4.05 -5.77
N LEU A 208 7.87 3.84 -6.15
CA LEU A 208 6.70 4.04 -5.33
C LEU A 208 6.02 2.69 -5.08
N LEU A 209 5.31 2.55 -3.97
CA LEU A 209 4.62 1.32 -3.58
C LEU A 209 3.11 1.47 -3.79
N LEU A 210 2.55 0.58 -4.59
CA LEU A 210 1.12 0.45 -4.89
C LEU A 210 0.55 -0.76 -4.15
N ASP A 211 -0.60 -0.63 -3.48
CA ASP A 211 -1.23 -1.75 -2.77
C ASP A 211 -2.20 -2.52 -3.69
N ILE A 212 -1.95 -3.81 -3.93
CA ILE A 212 -2.79 -4.65 -4.79
C ILE A 212 -3.87 -5.45 -4.05
N THR A 213 -3.88 -5.43 -2.71
CA THR A 213 -4.69 -6.37 -1.90
C THR A 213 -6.13 -5.93 -1.65
N GLY A 214 -6.50 -4.68 -1.97
CA GLY A 214 -7.86 -4.19 -1.74
C GLY A 214 -8.19 -2.84 -2.37
N GLY A 215 -7.37 -2.34 -3.30
CA GLY A 215 -7.62 -1.09 -3.99
C GLY A 215 -8.64 -1.25 -5.11
N TRP A 216 -9.41 -0.21 -5.37
CA TRP A 216 -10.24 -0.14 -6.56
C TRP A 216 -9.35 0.23 -7.75
N ALA A 217 -9.32 -0.62 -8.78
CA ALA A 217 -8.60 -0.37 -10.02
C ALA A 217 -9.58 -0.34 -11.19
N LEU A 218 -9.42 0.63 -12.09
CA LEU A 218 -10.25 0.74 -13.28
C LEU A 218 -10.06 -0.49 -14.19
N ASP A 219 -11.16 -1.10 -14.63
CA ASP A 219 -11.18 -2.34 -15.41
C ASP A 219 -10.35 -3.48 -14.77
N GLU A 220 -10.45 -3.64 -13.44
CA GLU A 220 -9.74 -4.69 -12.67
C GLU A 220 -8.21 -4.63 -12.82
N GLY A 221 -7.65 -3.45 -13.14
CA GLY A 221 -6.21 -3.25 -13.36
C GLY A 221 -5.77 -3.32 -14.82
N ARG A 222 -6.66 -3.75 -15.74
CA ARG A 222 -6.35 -3.83 -17.18
C ARG A 222 -6.13 -2.47 -17.82
N ALA A 223 -6.76 -1.42 -17.29
CA ALA A 223 -6.55 -0.05 -17.73
C ALA A 223 -5.13 0.43 -17.42
N LEU A 224 -4.60 0.10 -16.23
CA LEU A 224 -3.23 0.47 -15.83
C LEU A 224 -2.16 -0.32 -16.59
N ASP A 225 -2.38 -1.62 -16.80
CA ASP A 225 -1.46 -2.48 -17.55
C ASP A 225 -1.36 -2.10 -19.04
N ARG A 226 -2.41 -1.48 -19.60
CA ARG A 226 -2.40 -0.96 -20.98
C ARG A 226 -1.71 0.40 -21.12
N ILE A 227 -1.61 1.16 -20.04
CA ILE A 227 -1.02 2.50 -20.02
C ILE A 227 0.46 2.44 -19.64
N CYS A 228 0.81 1.60 -18.67
CA CYS A 228 2.16 1.43 -18.19
C CYS A 228 2.87 0.33 -18.98
N LYS A 229 4.19 0.45 -19.16
CA LYS A 229 4.97 -0.67 -19.67
C LYS A 229 5.15 -1.68 -18.53
N VAL A 230 4.54 -2.86 -18.65
CA VAL A 230 4.79 -3.98 -17.75
C VAL A 230 6.16 -4.54 -18.12
N GLN A 231 7.10 -4.51 -17.18
CA GLN A 231 8.37 -5.19 -17.36
C GLN A 231 8.16 -6.66 -16.96
N PRO A 232 8.26 -7.63 -17.89
CA PRO A 232 8.36 -9.02 -17.49
C PRO A 232 9.70 -9.21 -16.79
N ASN A 233 9.67 -9.77 -15.58
CA ASN A 233 10.88 -10.31 -14.95
C ASN A 233 11.34 -11.55 -15.69
#